data_AF-A0A6V8LEJ7-F1
#
_entry.id   AF-A0A6V8LEJ7-F1
#
_cell.length_a   1.000
_cell.length_b   1.000
_cell.length_c   1.000
_cell.angle_alpha   90.00
_cell.angle_beta   90.00
_cell.angle_gamma   90.00
#
_symmetry.space_group_name_H-M   'P 1'
#
loop_
_entity.id
_entity.type
_entity.pdbx_description
1 polymer ?
#
loop_
_entity_poly.entity_id
_entity_poly.type
_entity_poly.pdbx_seq_one_letter_code
_entity_poly.pdbx_strand_id
1 'polypeptide(L)'
;MTAVRRPNPARSEQLIGVLVPAAGPLPCPDPVSMPELPVRRPSTGPELPVLDMARLDRSGRLSVRPLLTALGWRPGHRVHIDVVDGVLTIASAVTSGHVVTGRGELVVPAAMRRLCGIADGSQVVLAGYPSTDLVTVHPANAVAQVLGELHARRAGGRHAG
;
A
#
# COMPACT_ATOMS: atom_id res chain seq x y z
N MET A 1 -79.15 -13.39 67.40
CA MET A 1 -78.77 -14.47 66.46
C MET A 1 -77.86 -13.85 65.40
N THR A 2 -76.55 -13.97 65.58
CA THR A 2 -75.55 -13.25 64.78
C THR A 2 -74.50 -14.27 64.38
N ALA A 3 -74.50 -14.66 63.10
CA ALA A 3 -73.73 -15.81 62.61
C ALA A 3 -72.30 -15.41 62.23
N VAL A 4 -71.37 -15.91 63.04
CA VAL A 4 -70.09 -16.55 62.72
C VAL A 4 -69.42 -16.17 61.39
N ARG A 5 -68.35 -15.39 61.57
CA ARG A 5 -67.22 -15.19 60.65
C ARG A 5 -66.48 -16.51 60.41
N ARG A 6 -66.30 -16.91 59.14
CA ARG A 6 -65.36 -17.95 58.70
C ARG A 6 -64.31 -17.35 57.74
N PRO A 7 -63.10 -17.92 57.68
CA PRO A 7 -61.90 -17.25 57.19
C PRO A 7 -61.83 -17.23 55.65
N ASN A 8 -61.30 -16.12 55.13
CA ASN A 8 -61.06 -15.86 53.72
C ASN A 8 -60.07 -16.90 53.13
N PRO A 9 -60.42 -17.62 52.06
CA PRO A 9 -59.49 -18.53 51.40
C PRO A 9 -58.40 -17.77 50.64
N ALA A 10 -57.16 -18.22 50.83
CA ALA A 10 -56.00 -18.10 49.94
C ALA A 10 -55.87 -16.80 49.14
N ARG A 11 -55.03 -15.90 49.65
CA ARG A 11 -54.40 -14.83 48.87
C ARG A 11 -53.42 -15.47 47.87
N SER A 12 -53.95 -15.95 46.76
CA SER A 12 -53.12 -16.32 45.60
C SER A 12 -52.67 -15.02 44.95
N GLU A 13 -51.41 -14.65 45.20
CA GLU A 13 -50.73 -13.61 44.42
C GLU A 13 -50.79 -14.00 42.94
N GLN A 14 -51.67 -13.32 42.19
CA GLN A 14 -51.66 -13.41 40.74
C GLN A 14 -50.44 -12.63 40.26
N LEU A 15 -49.39 -13.36 39.93
CA LEU A 15 -48.28 -12.82 39.14
C LEU A 15 -48.87 -12.28 37.84
N ILE A 16 -48.88 -10.97 37.68
CA ILE A 16 -49.13 -10.34 36.39
C ILE A 16 -47.92 -10.73 35.54
N GLY A 17 -48.09 -11.76 34.71
CA GLY A 17 -47.12 -12.08 33.68
C GLY A 17 -46.93 -10.84 32.82
N VAL A 18 -45.71 -10.32 32.77
CA VAL A 18 -45.36 -9.24 31.83
C VAL A 18 -45.64 -9.79 30.44
N LEU A 19 -46.66 -9.26 29.78
CA LEU A 19 -46.91 -9.50 28.37
C LEU A 19 -45.82 -8.73 27.60
N VAL A 20 -44.67 -9.36 27.39
CA VAL A 20 -43.65 -8.83 26.47
C VAL A 20 -44.23 -8.98 25.06
N PRO A 21 -44.49 -7.88 24.32
CA PRO A 21 -44.89 -8.00 22.93
C PRO A 21 -43.78 -8.77 22.21
N ALA A 22 -44.14 -9.86 21.54
CA ALA A 22 -43.20 -10.56 20.67
C ALA A 22 -42.70 -9.53 19.65
N ALA A 23 -41.43 -9.15 19.74
CA ALA A 23 -40.80 -8.29 18.76
C ALA A 23 -40.91 -9.01 17.40
N GLY A 24 -41.74 -8.48 16.51
CA GLY A 24 -41.78 -8.95 15.13
C GLY A 24 -40.40 -8.77 14.48
N PRO A 25 -40.11 -9.46 13.36
CA PRO A 25 -38.87 -9.27 12.64
C PRO A 25 -38.66 -7.78 12.35
N LEU A 26 -37.51 -7.24 12.78
CA LEU A 26 -37.12 -5.89 12.39
C LEU A 26 -37.05 -5.85 10.86
N PRO A 27 -37.66 -4.85 10.19
CA PRO A 27 -37.42 -4.61 8.79
C PRO A 27 -35.91 -4.49 8.57
N CYS A 28 -35.35 -5.25 7.64
CA CYS A 28 -33.99 -4.99 7.19
C CYS A 28 -34.01 -3.59 6.57
N PRO A 29 -33.23 -2.61 7.07
CA PRO A 29 -33.21 -1.30 6.46
C PRO A 29 -32.75 -1.44 5.01
N ASP A 30 -33.48 -0.84 4.08
CA ASP A 30 -33.08 -0.79 2.67
C ASP A 30 -31.65 -0.24 2.61
N PRO A 31 -30.70 -0.92 1.93
CA PRO A 31 -29.33 -0.46 1.87
C PRO A 31 -29.30 0.92 1.23
N VAL A 32 -28.87 1.92 2.01
CA VAL A 32 -28.67 3.29 1.53
C VAL A 32 -27.76 3.22 0.32
N SER A 33 -28.25 3.71 -0.83
CA SER A 33 -27.44 3.79 -2.04
C SER A 33 -26.21 4.64 -1.75
N MET A 34 -25.04 3.99 -1.75
CA MET A 34 -23.77 4.70 -1.53
C MET A 34 -23.61 5.76 -2.63
N PRO A 35 -23.22 7.00 -2.28
CA PRO A 35 -22.84 7.96 -3.30
C PRO A 35 -21.67 7.40 -4.11
N GLU A 36 -21.87 7.25 -5.42
CA GLU A 36 -20.81 6.82 -6.31
C GLU A 36 -19.75 7.92 -6.39
N LEU A 37 -18.61 7.68 -5.73
CA LEU A 37 -17.44 8.54 -5.89
C LEU A 37 -16.88 8.33 -7.30
N PRO A 38 -16.71 9.39 -8.11
CA PRO A 38 -16.13 9.25 -9.43
C PRO A 38 -14.72 8.68 -9.30
N VAL A 39 -14.55 7.43 -9.74
CA VAL A 39 -13.26 6.75 -9.72
C VAL A 39 -12.39 7.36 -10.82
N ARG A 40 -11.42 8.20 -10.43
CA ARG A 40 -10.34 8.58 -11.35
C ARG A 40 -9.47 7.37 -11.58
N ARG A 41 -9.60 6.75 -12.74
CA ARG A 41 -8.68 5.70 -13.18
C ARG A 41 -7.38 6.39 -13.61
N PRO A 42 -6.23 6.04 -13.01
CA PRO A 42 -4.96 6.49 -13.56
C PRO A 42 -4.83 5.96 -14.98
N SER A 43 -4.09 6.68 -15.83
CA SER A 43 -3.70 6.16 -17.14
C SER A 43 -3.03 4.80 -16.95
N THR A 44 -3.30 3.87 -17.85
CA THR A 44 -2.61 2.58 -17.93
C THR A 44 -2.05 2.47 -19.34
N GLY A 45 -0.77 2.24 -19.48
CA GLY A 45 -0.13 2.13 -20.78
C GLY A 45 1.28 1.57 -20.67
N PRO A 46 1.83 1.01 -21.77
CA PRO A 46 3.18 0.44 -21.78
C PRO A 46 4.28 1.49 -21.57
N GLU A 47 3.95 2.77 -21.70
CA GLU A 47 4.87 3.89 -21.45
C GLU A 47 5.02 4.22 -19.96
N LEU A 48 4.15 3.70 -19.10
CA LEU A 48 4.26 3.93 -17.67
C LEU A 48 5.31 3.01 -17.06
N PRO A 49 6.11 3.52 -16.11
CA PRO A 49 7.05 2.68 -15.41
C PRO A 49 6.34 1.64 -14.55
N VAL A 50 6.88 0.42 -14.55
CA VAL A 50 6.57 -0.60 -13.55
C VAL A 50 7.23 -0.17 -12.25
N LEU A 51 6.45 -0.02 -11.18
CA LEU A 51 6.96 0.38 -9.88
C LEU A 51 7.18 -0.85 -9.00
N ASP A 52 8.25 -0.82 -8.22
CA ASP A 52 8.54 -1.79 -7.17
C ASP A 52 9.13 -1.08 -5.94
N MET A 53 9.11 -1.74 -4.79
CA MET A 53 9.77 -1.27 -3.57
C MET A 53 10.61 -2.37 -2.97
N ALA A 54 11.87 -2.08 -2.70
CA ALA A 54 12.79 -3.02 -2.10
C ALA A 54 13.57 -2.38 -0.96
N ARG A 55 14.08 -3.23 -0.08
CA ARG A 55 15.06 -2.82 0.92
C ARG A 55 16.46 -3.12 0.41
N LEU A 56 17.32 -2.11 0.42
CA LEU A 56 18.73 -2.29 0.14
C LEU A 56 19.40 -2.95 1.35
N ASP A 57 19.97 -4.13 1.19
CA ASP A 57 20.72 -4.76 2.27
C ASP A 57 22.10 -4.09 2.49
N ARG A 58 22.79 -4.44 3.59
CA ARG A 58 24.13 -3.89 3.91
C ARG A 58 25.19 -4.17 2.84
N SER A 59 25.02 -5.26 2.10
CA SER A 59 25.91 -5.63 1.00
C SER A 59 25.61 -4.87 -0.30
N GLY A 60 24.54 -4.07 -0.32
CA GLY A 60 24.08 -3.33 -1.48
C GLY A 60 23.20 -4.15 -2.41
N ARG A 61 22.68 -5.31 -1.98
CA ARG A 61 21.78 -6.13 -2.80
C ARG A 61 20.36 -5.58 -2.76
N LEU A 62 19.74 -5.58 -3.93
CA LEU A 62 18.33 -5.30 -4.15
C LEU A 62 17.66 -6.54 -4.71
N SER A 63 16.72 -7.11 -3.95
CA SER A 63 15.87 -8.21 -4.40
C SER A 63 14.63 -7.65 -5.09
N VAL A 64 14.68 -7.53 -6.43
CA VAL A 64 13.65 -6.86 -7.25
C VAL A 64 13.22 -7.74 -8.43
N ARG A 65 13.14 -9.05 -8.18
CA ARG A 65 12.89 -10.07 -9.21
C ARG A 65 11.63 -9.81 -10.06
N PRO A 66 10.48 -9.38 -9.52
CA PRO A 66 9.30 -9.07 -10.33
C PRO A 66 9.59 -7.95 -11.32
N LEU A 67 10.24 -6.87 -10.88
CA LEU A 67 10.64 -5.75 -11.72
C LEU A 67 11.60 -6.21 -12.83
N LEU A 68 12.68 -6.93 -12.48
CA LEU A 68 13.64 -7.41 -13.47
C LEU A 68 12.99 -8.34 -14.50
N THR A 69 12.03 -9.16 -14.07
CA THR A 69 11.27 -10.04 -14.98
C THR A 69 10.43 -9.24 -15.96
N ALA A 70 9.80 -8.14 -15.51
CA ALA A 70 9.02 -7.25 -16.37
C ALA A 70 9.88 -6.56 -17.44
N LEU A 71 11.15 -6.29 -17.14
CA LEU A 71 12.14 -5.79 -18.12
C LEU A 71 12.78 -6.92 -18.95
N GLY A 72 12.48 -8.18 -18.68
CA GLY A 72 13.14 -9.32 -19.35
C GLY A 72 14.58 -9.57 -18.88
N TRP A 73 15.05 -8.90 -17.83
CA TRP A 73 16.39 -9.07 -17.26
C TRP A 73 16.47 -10.33 -16.41
N ARG A 74 16.99 -11.39 -17.03
CA ARG A 74 17.16 -12.70 -16.39
C ARG A 74 18.49 -12.77 -15.62
N PRO A 75 18.69 -13.74 -14.71
CA PRO A 75 20.00 -14.01 -14.16
C PRO A 75 21.08 -14.13 -15.24
N GLY A 76 22.23 -13.48 -15.03
CA GLY A 76 23.27 -13.38 -16.05
C GLY A 76 23.14 -12.16 -16.97
N HIS A 77 22.00 -11.46 -16.97
CA HIS A 77 21.82 -10.22 -17.73
C HIS A 77 22.79 -9.14 -17.25
N ARG A 78 23.43 -8.47 -18.21
CA ARG A 78 24.43 -7.44 -17.94
C ARG A 78 23.74 -6.08 -17.84
N VAL A 79 24.10 -5.33 -16.81
CA VAL A 79 23.58 -3.99 -16.56
C VAL A 79 24.70 -3.02 -16.27
N HIS A 80 24.54 -1.78 -16.73
CA HIS A 80 25.36 -0.65 -16.34
C HIS A 80 24.66 0.08 -15.20
N ILE A 81 25.42 0.46 -14.17
CA ILE A 81 24.91 1.20 -13.02
C ILE A 81 25.65 2.53 -12.99
N ASP A 82 24.88 3.61 -12.99
CA ASP A 82 25.37 4.99 -12.96
C ASP A 82 24.55 5.84 -11.99
N VAL A 83 25.04 7.05 -11.71
CA VAL A 83 24.35 8.05 -10.90
C VAL A 83 24.16 9.31 -11.73
N VAL A 84 22.91 9.61 -12.06
CA VAL A 84 22.51 10.79 -12.84
C VAL A 84 21.69 11.69 -11.93
N ASP A 85 22.13 12.93 -11.74
CA ASP A 85 21.46 13.93 -10.89
C ASP A 85 21.14 13.42 -9.46
N GLY A 86 22.04 12.61 -8.90
CA GLY A 86 21.88 12.01 -7.56
C GLY A 86 20.93 10.81 -7.51
N VAL A 87 20.36 10.41 -8.65
CA VAL A 87 19.50 9.23 -8.79
C VAL A 87 20.31 8.08 -9.35
N LEU A 88 20.18 6.90 -8.75
CA LEU A 88 20.82 5.70 -9.27
C LEU A 88 20.04 5.20 -10.48
N THR A 89 20.72 5.10 -11.62
CA THR A 89 20.17 4.60 -12.89
C THR A 89 20.82 3.28 -13.25
N ILE A 90 20.02 2.30 -13.63
CA ILE A 90 20.47 0.98 -14.01
C ILE A 90 19.93 0.71 -15.41
N ALA A 91 20.80 0.51 -16.38
CA ALA A 91 20.43 0.28 -17.77
C ALA A 91 21.00 -1.04 -18.26
N SER A 92 20.37 -1.61 -19.28
CA SER A 92 20.89 -2.80 -19.97
C SER A 92 22.25 -2.52 -20.62
N ALA A 93 23.19 -3.46 -20.52
CA ALA A 93 24.56 -3.29 -21.03
C ALA A 93 24.97 -4.43 -21.97
N VAL A 94 25.63 -4.08 -23.06
CA VAL A 94 26.01 -5.04 -24.12
C VAL A 94 27.34 -5.75 -23.81
N THR A 95 28.33 -5.05 -23.25
CA THR A 95 29.71 -5.53 -23.21
C THR A 95 30.27 -5.67 -21.79
N SER A 96 30.20 -4.62 -20.98
CA SER A 96 30.76 -4.60 -19.62
C SER A 96 29.79 -3.97 -18.64
N GLY A 97 29.60 -4.62 -17.49
CA GLY A 97 28.69 -4.14 -16.47
C GLY A 97 28.56 -5.11 -15.31
N HIS A 98 27.72 -4.73 -14.36
CA HIS A 98 27.25 -5.60 -13.30
C HIS A 98 26.32 -6.67 -13.88
N VAL A 99 26.10 -7.74 -13.14
CA VAL A 99 25.30 -8.87 -13.59
C VAL A 99 24.15 -9.10 -12.63
N VAL A 100 22.95 -9.33 -13.16
CA VAL A 100 21.81 -9.81 -12.36
C VAL A 100 22.19 -11.16 -11.76
N THR A 101 22.17 -11.25 -10.43
CA THR A 101 22.63 -12.47 -9.74
C THR A 101 21.72 -13.66 -10.05
N GLY A 102 22.20 -14.88 -9.74
CA GLY A 102 21.41 -16.12 -9.84
C GLY A 102 20.05 -16.06 -9.10
N ARG A 103 19.93 -15.18 -8.10
CA ARG A 103 18.71 -14.99 -7.31
C ARG A 103 17.75 -13.92 -7.88
N GLY A 104 18.15 -13.24 -8.96
CA GLY A 104 17.41 -12.08 -9.47
C GLY A 104 17.63 -10.84 -8.60
N GLU A 105 18.85 -10.64 -8.12
CA GLU A 105 19.23 -9.45 -7.35
C GLU A 105 20.16 -8.56 -8.16
N LEU A 106 20.14 -7.27 -7.84
CA LEU A 106 21.12 -6.30 -8.32
C LEU A 106 22.05 -5.90 -7.17
N VAL A 107 23.36 -5.87 -7.44
CA VAL A 107 24.36 -5.42 -6.45
C VAL A 107 24.75 -3.99 -6.76
N VAL A 108 24.36 -3.07 -5.90
CA VAL A 108 24.69 -1.65 -6.02
C VAL A 108 26.05 -1.39 -5.34
N PRO A 109 27.06 -0.91 -6.08
CA PRO A 109 28.37 -0.61 -5.52
C PRO A 109 28.30 0.43 -4.38
N ALA A 110 29.12 0.23 -3.35
CA ALA A 110 29.15 1.12 -2.18
C ALA A 110 29.42 2.59 -2.54
N ALA A 111 30.23 2.86 -3.57
CA ALA A 111 30.48 4.21 -4.05
C ALA A 111 29.20 4.90 -4.54
N MET A 112 28.41 4.21 -5.38
CA MET A 112 27.15 4.76 -5.92
C MET A 112 26.11 4.95 -4.84
N ARG A 113 26.02 4.03 -3.87
CA ARG A 113 25.16 4.19 -2.70
C ARG A 113 25.46 5.48 -1.93
N ARG A 114 26.74 5.77 -1.69
CA ARG A 114 27.16 7.00 -1.01
C ARG A 114 26.84 8.25 -1.83
N LEU A 115 27.05 8.22 -3.14
CA LEU A 115 26.75 9.35 -4.03
C LEU A 115 25.24 9.68 -4.05
N CYS A 116 24.38 8.67 -3.95
CA CYS A 116 22.92 8.86 -3.87
C CYS A 116 22.39 9.09 -2.45
N GLY A 117 23.26 9.12 -1.42
CA GLY A 117 22.83 9.23 -0.02
C GLY A 117 21.98 8.04 0.48
N ILE A 118 22.11 6.87 -0.15
CA ILE A 118 21.34 5.67 0.20
C ILE A 118 22.02 4.98 1.39
N ALA A 119 21.37 5.03 2.55
CA ALA A 119 21.84 4.35 3.74
C ALA A 119 21.62 2.83 3.67
N ASP A 120 22.44 2.09 4.42
CA ASP A 120 22.24 0.65 4.61
C ASP A 120 20.87 0.34 5.22
N GLY A 121 20.17 -0.66 4.69
CA GLY A 121 18.84 -1.04 5.18
C GLY A 121 17.73 -0.06 4.78
N SER A 122 18.03 0.97 4.00
CA SER A 122 17.03 1.92 3.51
C SER A 122 16.05 1.26 2.53
N GLN A 123 14.80 1.71 2.57
CA GLN A 123 13.83 1.38 1.54
C GLN A 123 14.04 2.29 0.33
N VAL A 124 13.93 1.68 -0.84
CA VAL A 124 14.01 2.39 -2.12
C VAL A 124 12.76 2.08 -2.95
N VAL A 125 12.34 3.08 -3.71
CA VAL A 125 11.32 2.97 -4.74
C VAL A 125 12.03 2.83 -6.07
N LEU A 126 11.67 1.81 -6.84
CA LEU A 126 12.20 1.57 -8.17
C LEU A 126 11.14 1.87 -9.22
N ALA A 127 11.56 2.50 -10.30
CA ALA A 127 10.74 2.70 -11.49
C ALA A 127 11.47 2.07 -12.68
N GLY A 128 10.91 0.98 -13.21
CA GLY A 128 11.40 0.28 -14.39
C GLY A 128 10.64 0.71 -15.62
N TYR A 129 11.36 1.06 -16.68
CA TYR A 129 10.85 1.54 -17.95
C TYR A 129 11.14 0.48 -19.02
N PRO A 130 10.19 -0.43 -19.34
CA PRO A 130 10.43 -1.51 -20.29
C PRO A 130 10.75 -1.03 -21.71
N SER A 131 10.21 0.12 -22.11
CA SER A 131 10.44 0.72 -23.43
C SER A 131 11.86 1.22 -23.63
N THR A 132 12.55 1.65 -22.56
CA THR A 132 13.91 2.20 -22.61
C THR A 132 14.95 1.29 -21.95
N ASP A 133 14.54 0.12 -21.47
CA ASP A 133 15.37 -0.85 -20.77
C ASP A 133 16.20 -0.20 -19.62
N LEU A 134 15.49 0.55 -18.77
CA LEU A 134 16.05 1.38 -17.70
C LEU A 134 15.31 1.16 -16.38
N VAL A 135 16.03 1.19 -15.26
CA VAL A 135 15.48 1.26 -13.91
C VAL A 135 16.08 2.45 -13.19
N THR A 136 15.25 3.31 -12.63
CA THR A 136 15.69 4.35 -11.69
C THR A 136 15.40 3.90 -10.26
N VAL A 137 16.30 4.25 -9.33
CA VAL A 137 16.17 3.91 -7.91
C VAL A 137 16.20 5.17 -7.08
N HIS A 138 15.12 5.41 -6.35
CA HIS A 138 14.93 6.58 -5.52
C HIS A 138 14.86 6.17 -4.04
N PRO A 139 15.58 6.86 -3.13
CA PRO A 139 15.36 6.70 -1.69
C PRO A 139 13.89 6.95 -1.34
N ALA A 140 13.28 6.08 -0.51
CA ALA A 140 11.85 6.20 -0.17
C ALA A 140 11.53 7.53 0.57
N ASN A 141 12.47 8.06 1.35
CA ASN A 141 12.33 9.37 1.99
C ASN A 141 12.28 10.53 0.99
N ALA A 142 13.07 10.47 -0.09
CA ALA A 142 13.03 11.47 -1.15
C ALA A 142 11.66 11.46 -1.88
N VAL A 143 11.14 10.27 -2.17
CA VAL A 143 9.79 10.13 -2.75
C VAL A 143 8.72 10.65 -1.78
N ALA A 144 8.81 10.30 -0.49
CA ALA A 144 7.88 10.76 0.53
C ALA A 144 7.87 12.29 0.68
N GLN A 145 9.03 12.94 0.57
CA GLN A 145 9.13 14.40 0.59
C GLN A 145 8.37 15.03 -0.57
N VAL A 146 8.61 14.57 -1.81
CA VAL A 146 7.92 15.09 -3.01
C VAL A 146 6.40 14.91 -2.90
N LEU A 147 5.95 13.75 -2.43
CA LEU A 147 4.53 13.48 -2.19
C LEU A 147 3.95 14.39 -1.10
N GLY A 148 4.68 14.61 -0.01
CA GLY A 148 4.29 15.52 1.07
C GLY A 148 4.11 16.95 0.57
N GLU A 149 5.06 17.47 -0.19
CA GLU A 149 4.98 18.80 -0.79
C GLU A 149 3.81 18.92 -1.78
N LEU A 150 3.58 17.89 -2.60
CA LEU A 150 2.43 17.86 -3.51
C LEU A 150 1.10 17.88 -2.75
N HIS A 151 0.98 17.11 -1.66
CA HIS A 151 -0.21 17.11 -0.83
C HIS A 151 -0.41 18.45 -0.12
N ALA A 152 0.65 19.07 0.39
CA ALA A 152 0.59 20.40 0.98
C ALA A 152 0.07 21.45 -0.03
N ARG A 153 0.58 21.43 -1.28
CA ARG A 153 0.08 22.32 -2.34
C ARG A 153 -1.40 22.10 -2.64
N ARG A 154 -1.86 20.85 -2.71
CA ARG A 154 -3.26 20.51 -2.97
C ARG A 154 -4.19 20.86 -1.81
N ALA A 155 -3.72 20.69 -0.56
CA ALA A 155 -4.46 21.04 0.64
C ALA A 155 -4.56 22.56 0.80
N GLY A 156 -3.47 23.29 0.56
CA GLY A 156 -3.45 24.76 0.58
C GLY A 156 -4.37 25.41 -0.45
N GLY A 157 -4.58 24.76 -1.61
CA GLY A 157 -5.54 25.21 -2.63
C GLY A 157 -7.02 24.98 -2.31
N ARG A 158 -7.34 24.34 -1.18
CA ARG A 158 -8.72 23.99 -0.78
C ARG A 158 -9.35 24.95 0.24
N HIS A 159 -8.59 25.91 0.75
CA HIS A 159 -9.04 26.91 1.73
C HIS A 159 -9.25 28.32 1.14
N ALA A 160 -9.11 28.49 -0.17
CA ALA A 160 -9.42 29.72 -0.89
C ALA A 160 -10.49 29.42 -1.94
N GLY A 161 -11.75 29.40 -1.51
CA GLY A 161 -12.93 29.19 -2.34
C GLY A 161 -14.18 29.55 -1.57
#